data_AF-A0AAD9BV35-F1
#
_entry.id   AF-A0AAD9BV35-F1
#
_cell.length_a   1.000
_cell.length_b   1.000
_cell.length_c   1.000
_cell.angle_alpha   90.00
_cell.angle_beta   90.00
_cell.angle_gamma   90.00
#
_symmetry.space_group_name_H-M   'P 1'
#
loop_
_entity.id
_entity.type
_entity.pdbx_description
1 polymer ?
#
loop_
_entity_poly.entity_id
_entity_poly.type
_entity_poly.pdbx_seq_one_letter_code
_entity_poly.pdbx_strand_id
1 'polypeptide(L)'
;MMREEQKPEGGTQDDRQFQGRTILTKYEITPDTYQRQFRYLKIESGGTPQELYVRLKDLFSKWVKPEKSTLKEITETIILEQFLRMVHPELEAIIL
;
A
#
# COMPACT_ATOMS: atom_id res chain seq x y z
N MET A 1 -27.99 -58.96 2.11
CA MET A 1 -27.73 -58.12 0.92
C MET A 1 -27.32 -56.75 1.45
N MET A 2 -26.02 -56.44 1.48
CA MET A 2 -25.25 -55.75 0.42
C MET A 2 -25.56 -54.24 0.36
N ARG A 3 -24.68 -53.47 1.01
CA ARG A 3 -24.01 -52.21 0.63
C ARG A 3 -24.81 -51.13 -0.13
N GLU A 4 -24.83 -49.92 0.42
CA GLU A 4 -24.33 -48.72 -0.28
C GLU A 4 -23.77 -47.69 0.71
N GLU A 5 -22.44 -47.62 0.73
CA GLU A 5 -21.67 -46.48 1.22
C GLU A 5 -21.89 -45.30 0.27
N GLN A 6 -22.09 -44.09 0.80
CA GLN A 6 -21.78 -42.86 0.06
C GLN A 6 -21.45 -41.71 1.05
N LYS A 7 -20.16 -41.64 1.39
CA LYS A 7 -19.35 -40.41 1.50
C LYS A 7 -18.20 -40.65 0.48
N PRO A 8 -17.44 -39.66 -0.03
CA PRO A 8 -17.35 -38.24 0.31
C PRO A 8 -17.49 -37.33 -0.95
N GLU A 9 -17.38 -36.01 -0.94
CA GLU A 9 -16.17 -35.17 -0.87
C GLU A 9 -16.57 -33.71 -1.11
N GLY A 10 -15.70 -32.77 -0.71
CA GLY A 10 -15.76 -31.38 -1.17
C GLY A 10 -15.49 -30.38 -0.05
N GLY A 11 -14.23 -30.28 0.37
CA GLY A 11 -13.82 -29.29 1.35
C GLY A 11 -14.02 -27.88 0.83
N THR A 12 -14.72 -27.04 1.60
CA THR A 12 -14.60 -25.59 1.43
C THR A 12 -13.30 -25.12 2.11
N GLN A 13 -12.20 -25.46 1.45
CA GLN A 13 -10.86 -24.89 1.66
C GLN A 13 -10.85 -23.38 1.36
N ASP A 14 -11.87 -22.88 0.67
CA ASP A 14 -12.01 -21.51 0.16
C ASP A 14 -12.31 -20.47 1.26
N ASP A 15 -13.09 -20.83 2.28
CA ASP A 15 -13.52 -19.88 3.32
C ASP A 15 -12.37 -19.42 4.23
N ARG A 16 -11.38 -20.29 4.46
CA ARG A 16 -10.18 -19.94 5.24
C ARG A 16 -9.18 -19.12 4.44
N GLN A 17 -9.16 -19.27 3.11
CA GLN A 17 -8.28 -18.50 2.23
C GLN A 17 -8.77 -17.06 2.04
N PHE A 18 -10.08 -16.82 2.07
CA PHE A 18 -10.64 -15.47 1.99
C PHE A 18 -10.27 -14.59 3.19
N GLN A 19 -10.27 -15.17 4.41
CA GLN A 19 -9.87 -14.46 5.63
C GLN A 19 -8.36 -14.18 5.70
N GLY A 20 -7.53 -15.05 5.12
CA GLY A 20 -6.09 -14.81 4.99
C GLY A 20 -5.75 -13.67 4.04
N ARG A 21 -6.47 -13.56 2.91
CA ARG A 21 -6.31 -12.46 1.94
C ARG A 21 -6.73 -11.11 2.50
N THR A 22 -7.80 -11.04 3.29
CA THR A 22 -8.32 -9.76 3.81
C THR A 22 -7.47 -9.16 4.94
N ILE A 23 -6.69 -9.98 5.66
CA ILE A 23 -5.75 -9.50 6.67
C ILE A 23 -4.40 -9.13 6.04
N LEU A 24 -4.00 -9.80 4.95
CA LEU A 24 -2.75 -9.52 4.25
C LEU A 24 -2.76 -8.20 3.48
N THR A 25 -3.93 -7.74 3.00
CA THR A 25 -4.06 -6.43 2.32
C THR A 25 -3.81 -5.23 3.22
N LYS A 26 -3.84 -5.39 4.56
CA LYS A 26 -3.45 -4.33 5.49
C LYS A 26 -1.93 -4.11 5.59
N TYR A 27 -1.13 -5.07 5.11
CA TYR A 27 0.33 -5.04 5.20
C TYR A 27 1.03 -5.31 3.85
N GLU A 28 0.30 -5.35 2.74
CA GLU A 28 0.92 -5.15 1.44
C GLU A 28 1.48 -3.74 1.43
N ILE A 29 2.82 -3.63 1.35
CA ILE A 29 3.48 -2.34 1.24
C ILE A 29 3.15 -1.78 -0.15
N THR A 30 2.00 -1.12 -0.26
CA THR A 30 1.54 -0.48 -1.49
C THR A 30 2.31 0.82 -1.71
N PRO A 31 2.36 1.33 -2.96
CA PRO A 31 2.87 2.68 -3.25
C PRO A 31 2.28 3.76 -2.32
N ASP A 32 1.02 3.60 -1.91
CA ASP A 32 0.33 4.51 -0.98
C ASP A 32 0.99 4.55 0.40
N THR A 33 1.57 3.43 0.85
CA THR A 33 2.30 3.39 2.12
C THR A 33 3.56 4.26 2.07
N TYR A 34 4.31 4.20 0.97
CA TYR A 34 5.50 5.04 0.80
C TYR A 34 5.14 6.51 0.57
N GLN A 35 4.04 6.78 -0.12
CA GLN A 35 3.48 8.12 -0.26
C GLN A 35 3.17 8.75 1.10
N ARG A 36 2.45 8.03 1.99
CA ARG A 36 2.19 8.48 3.37
C ARG A 36 3.47 8.82 4.09
N GLN A 37 4.41 7.88 4.11
CA GLN A 37 5.68 8.05 4.81
C GLN A 37 6.45 9.25 4.24
N PHE A 38 6.46 9.43 2.92
CA PHE A 38 7.09 10.57 2.26
C PHE A 38 6.48 11.90 2.72
N ARG A 39 5.15 11.99 2.84
CA ARG A 39 4.45 13.21 3.25
C ARG A 39 4.58 13.54 4.73
N TYR A 40 4.57 12.52 5.59
CA TYR A 40 4.59 12.70 7.03
C TYR A 40 5.95 12.41 7.67
N LEU A 41 7.01 12.26 6.87
CA LEU A 41 8.37 12.07 7.38
C LEU A 41 8.76 13.29 8.24
N LYS A 42 9.16 13.02 9.47
CA LYS A 42 9.67 14.04 10.40
C LYS A 42 11.18 13.91 10.53
N ILE A 43 11.83 15.02 10.83
CA ILE A 43 13.21 14.99 11.31
C ILE A 43 13.20 14.28 12.66
N GLU A 44 13.97 13.20 12.77
CA GLU A 44 14.16 12.51 14.04
C GLU A 44 14.94 13.39 15.01
N SER A 45 14.71 13.23 16.31
CA SER A 45 15.48 13.93 17.33
C SER A 45 16.96 13.60 17.19
N GLY A 46 17.78 14.60 16.88
CA GLY A 46 19.22 14.43 16.64
C GLY A 46 19.59 14.03 15.20
N GLY A 47 18.61 13.87 14.30
CA GLY A 47 18.84 13.63 12.88
C GLY A 47 19.29 14.89 12.14
N THR A 48 20.11 14.70 11.11
CA THR A 48 20.61 15.79 10.26
C THR A 48 19.69 16.05 9.06
N PRO A 49 19.69 17.27 8.49
CA PRO A 49 18.98 17.55 7.24
C PRO A 49 19.40 16.64 6.07
N GLN A 50 20.66 16.22 6.05
CA GLN A 50 21.18 15.32 5.02
C GLN A 50 20.59 13.91 5.13
N GLU A 51 20.48 13.38 6.34
CA GLU A 51 19.82 12.08 6.57
C GLU A 51 18.34 12.15 6.22
N LEU A 52 17.65 13.24 6.57
CA LEU A 52 16.26 13.47 6.15
C LEU A 52 16.14 13.42 4.62
N TYR A 53 17.02 14.13 3.91
CA TYR A 53 16.99 14.19 2.45
C TYR A 53 17.21 12.82 1.80
N VAL A 54 18.14 12.01 2.33
CA VAL A 54 18.38 10.65 1.85
C VAL A 54 17.12 9.78 2.02
N ARG A 55 16.47 9.85 3.18
CA ARG A 55 15.23 9.10 3.44
C ARG A 55 14.07 9.57 2.57
N LEU A 56 13.93 10.89 2.35
CA LEU A 56 12.93 11.43 1.43
C LEU A 56 13.12 10.89 0.01
N LYS A 57 14.36 10.86 -0.49
CA LYS A 57 14.68 10.30 -1.80
C LYS A 57 14.31 8.82 -1.89
N ASP A 58 14.67 8.03 -0.89
CA ASP A 58 14.36 6.60 -0.86
C ASP A 58 12.84 6.35 -0.88
N LEU A 59 12.08 7.08 -0.06
CA LEU A 59 10.61 6.99 -0.03
C LEU A 59 9.99 7.43 -1.37
N PHE A 60 10.48 8.50 -1.98
CA PHE A 60 10.01 8.94 -3.29
C PHE A 60 10.26 7.88 -4.37
N SER A 61 11.46 7.31 -4.44
CA SER A 61 11.79 6.23 -5.37
C SER A 61 10.91 5.00 -5.17
N LYS A 62 10.61 4.63 -3.92
CA LYS A 62 9.73 3.49 -3.62
C LYS A 62 8.26 3.75 -3.94
N TRP A 63 7.81 5.00 -3.78
CA TRP A 63 6.46 5.43 -4.14
C TRP A 63 6.25 5.45 -5.65
N VAL A 64 7.03 6.25 -6.38
CA VAL A 64 6.79 6.52 -7.82
C VAL A 64 7.52 5.56 -8.76
N LYS A 65 8.51 4.81 -8.25
CA LYS A 65 9.32 3.83 -8.99
C LYS A 65 9.81 4.40 -10.32
N PRO A 66 10.65 5.45 -10.31
CA PRO A 66 11.02 6.19 -11.51
C PRO A 66 11.73 5.32 -12.57
N GLU A 67 12.29 4.18 -12.18
CA GLU A 67 12.89 3.20 -13.09
C GLU A 67 11.85 2.45 -13.95
N LYS A 68 10.57 2.50 -13.55
CA LYS A 68 9.44 1.82 -14.20
C LYS A 68 8.35 2.78 -14.68
N SER A 69 8.56 4.09 -14.50
CA SER A 69 7.56 5.13 -14.75
C SER A 69 8.14 6.22 -15.63
N THR A 70 7.34 6.71 -16.56
CA THR A 70 7.66 7.89 -17.38
C THR A 70 7.50 9.17 -16.56
N LEU A 71 8.16 10.26 -17.00
CA LEU A 71 7.99 11.58 -16.38
C LEU A 71 6.52 12.02 -16.33
N LYS A 72 5.75 11.70 -17.39
CA LYS A 72 4.31 12.01 -17.44
C LYS A 72 3.55 11.27 -16.35
N GLU A 73 3.75 9.96 -16.21
CA GLU A 73 3.08 9.17 -15.18
C GLU A 73 3.41 9.63 -13.76
N ILE A 74 4.69 9.96 -13.51
CA ILE A 74 5.11 10.53 -12.22
C ILE A 74 4.40 11.86 -11.99
N THR A 75 4.38 12.74 -12.99
CA THR A 75 3.75 14.07 -12.89
C THR A 75 2.25 13.94 -12.61
N GLU A 76 1.53 13.10 -13.36
CA GLU A 76 0.11 12.83 -13.12
C GLU A 76 -0.11 12.28 -11.71
N THR A 77 0.74 11.37 -11.22
CA THR A 77 0.64 10.83 -9.86
C THR A 77 0.72 11.93 -8.79
N ILE A 78 1.66 12.87 -8.94
CA ILE A 78 1.80 14.00 -8.00
C ILE A 78 0.60 14.96 -8.12
N ILE A 79 0.14 15.25 -9.34
CA ILE A 79 -1.04 16.11 -9.56
C ILE A 79 -2.29 15.50 -8.94
N LEU A 80 -2.54 14.21 -9.15
CA LEU A 80 -3.70 13.52 -8.59
C LEU A 80 -3.66 13.51 -7.07
N GLU A 81 -2.51 13.23 -6.46
CA GLU A 81 -2.37 13.29 -5.00
C GLU A 81 -2.68 14.68 -4.47
N GLN A 82 -2.13 15.74 -5.08
CA GLN A 82 -2.42 17.10 -4.66
C GLN A 82 -3.90 17.46 -4.85
N PHE A 83 -4.51 17.05 -5.96
CA PHE A 83 -5.93 17.26 -6.22
C PHE A 83 -6.80 16.59 -5.16
N LEU A 84 -6.51 15.33 -4.83
CA LEU A 84 -7.25 14.57 -3.82
C LEU A 84 -7.16 15.22 -2.43
N ARG A 85 -5.97 15.72 -2.04
CA ARG A 85 -5.80 16.44 -0.77
C ARG A 85 -6.60 17.74 -0.71
N MET A 86 -6.76 18.42 -1.84
CA MET A 86 -7.57 19.64 -1.92
C MET A 86 -9.07 19.36 -1.89
N VAL A 87 -9.52 18.28 -2.53
CA VAL A 87 -10.94 17.90 -2.59
C VAL A 87 -11.41 17.19 -1.32
N HIS A 88 -10.51 16.44 -0.66
CA HIS A 88 -10.81 15.62 0.51
C HIS A 88 -9.79 15.79 1.64
N PRO A 89 -9.73 16.98 2.28
CA PRO A 89 -8.80 17.22 3.39
C PRO A 89 -9.09 16.33 4.62
N GLU A 90 -10.33 15.89 4.80
CA GLU A 90 -10.74 15.03 5.93
C GLU A 90 -10.32 13.56 5.77
N LEU A 91 -9.98 13.13 4.55
CA LEU A 91 -9.54 11.75 4.29
C LEU A 91 -8.05 11.53 4.56
N GLU A 92 -7.27 12.59 4.78
CA GLU A 92 -5.83 12.52 5.11
C GLU A 92 -5.53 11.63 6.33
N ALA A 93 -6.53 11.30 7.16
CA ALA A 93 -6.36 10.44 8.34
C ALA A 93 -6.77 8.96 8.16
N ILE A 94 -7.52 8.58 7.11
CA ILE A 94 -8.15 7.24 7.04
C ILE A 94 -8.04 6.54 5.68
N ILE A 95 -7.88 7.26 4.56
CA ILE A 95 -7.77 6.63 3.23
C ILE A 95 -6.64 7.32 2.47
N LEU A 96 -5.69 6.52 1.98
CA LEU A 96 -4.26 6.88 2.07
C LEU A 96 -3.87 7.10 3.51
#